data_AF-A0A3M2AT60-F1
#
_entry.id   AF-A0A3M2AT60-F1
#
_cell.length_a   1.000
_cell.length_b   1.000
_cell.length_c   1.000
_cell.angle_alpha   90.00
_cell.angle_beta   90.00
_cell.angle_gamma   90.00
#
_symmetry.space_group_name_H-M   'P 1'
#
loop_
_entity.id
_entity.type
_entity.pdbx_description
1 polymer ?
#
loop_
_entity_poly.entity_id
_entity_poly.type
_entity_poly.pdbx_seq_one_letter_code
_entity_poly.pdbx_strand_id
1 'polypeptide(L)'
;MARSRAPMFPAFALPLVWLVALVVFGLTLPSEPTPYFQPGGALGWGVLVASGLWLTGAFVGSRLHFEWLGALLPMSAPVLALVFAREGLLPALWGVGIATGLMWVLLGRAWQSLEGVALSTLALCWTTGLATFARVPLWFGVCLAGAGVGAFGIATLLARAGRTGWRYSYVLLFGGFALTAVGYRLSGSDAPYLQLVLMTLLAATLARGLSGHALWSRYALLVWVGLLSASFATMRGFGLAVCALMTALHALVMSHREFTRTAVHETALYGVGALLMTTVLGFRLFTLSYPLRAPRADLYGYFTLVAFLIALVGLGVLALWWSQRGERSPLWRSLLAGFWASAAPLALTAIFSERAAAGWTAGALGAALSAYLYGNRLFHWIVPLSMLGLILVLPLGSLAATVADMSRATRVGVAVGLSVALAITAIVLVVAERDVGMQDEH
;
A
#
# COMPACT_ATOMS: atom_id res chain seq x y z
N MET A 1 29.58 -11.48 -19.55
CA MET A 1 30.28 -12.39 -18.62
C MET A 1 30.62 -11.54 -17.39
N ALA A 2 30.28 -11.84 -16.14
CA ALA A 2 30.06 -13.11 -15.47
C ALA A 2 28.60 -13.39 -15.07
N ARG A 3 28.21 -14.65 -15.28
CA ARG A 3 27.08 -15.34 -14.67
C ARG A 3 27.45 -15.65 -13.22
N SER A 4 26.87 -14.94 -12.25
CA SER A 4 26.82 -15.36 -10.84
C SER A 4 25.87 -14.47 -10.02
N ARG A 5 24.61 -14.33 -10.44
CA ARG A 5 23.54 -13.97 -9.49
C ARG A 5 22.89 -15.25 -8.99
N ALA A 6 23.55 -15.87 -8.02
CA ALA A 6 23.07 -17.03 -7.28
C ALA A 6 21.77 -16.69 -6.51
N PRO A 7 21.01 -17.67 -6.02
CA PRO A 7 19.59 -17.82 -6.33
C PRO A 7 18.69 -17.34 -5.18
N MET A 8 18.29 -16.07 -5.15
CA MET A 8 17.36 -15.63 -4.09
C MET A 8 15.93 -16.17 -4.26
N PHE A 9 15.50 -16.50 -5.48
CA PHE A 9 14.10 -16.88 -5.69
C PHE A 9 13.66 -18.21 -5.01
N PRO A 10 14.43 -19.32 -5.05
CA PRO A 10 14.03 -20.55 -4.35
C PRO A 10 14.17 -20.47 -2.82
N ALA A 11 15.08 -19.65 -2.28
CA ALA A 11 15.31 -19.56 -0.83
C ALA A 11 14.19 -18.81 -0.08
N PHE A 12 13.48 -17.90 -0.76
CA PHE A 12 12.40 -17.09 -0.16
C PHE A 12 11.01 -17.65 -0.47
N ALA A 13 10.83 -18.32 -1.61
CA ALA A 13 9.54 -18.84 -2.02
C ALA A 13 9.00 -19.92 -1.05
N LEU A 14 9.86 -20.83 -0.56
CA LEU A 14 9.47 -21.90 0.37
C LEU A 14 9.03 -21.37 1.75
N PRO A 15 9.81 -20.51 2.45
CA PRO A 15 9.37 -19.89 3.70
C PRO A 15 8.14 -19.01 3.54
N LEU A 16 8.00 -18.31 2.41
CA LEU A 16 6.86 -17.45 2.12
C LEU A 16 5.59 -18.25 1.82
N VAL A 17 5.69 -19.33 1.04
CA VAL A 17 4.61 -20.30 0.82
C VAL A 17 4.22 -20.96 2.14
N TRP A 18 5.19 -21.32 2.99
CA TRP A 18 4.94 -21.85 4.33
C TRP A 18 4.24 -20.82 5.22
N LEU A 19 4.67 -19.56 5.23
CA LEU A 19 4.09 -18.50 6.04
C LEU A 19 2.69 -18.10 5.54
N VAL A 20 2.48 -18.06 4.22
CA VAL A 20 1.15 -17.92 3.61
C VAL A 20 0.27 -19.12 3.98
N ALA A 21 0.78 -20.35 3.90
CA ALA A 21 0.04 -21.54 4.30
C ALA A 21 -0.31 -21.51 5.80
N LEU A 22 0.57 -20.99 6.66
CA LEU A 22 0.34 -20.87 8.10
C LEU A 22 -0.66 -19.74 8.43
N VAL A 23 -0.59 -18.61 7.74
CA VAL A 23 -1.59 -17.52 7.83
C VAL A 23 -2.95 -18.01 7.37
N VAL A 24 -3.00 -18.75 6.27
CA VAL A 24 -4.24 -19.34 5.74
C VAL A 24 -4.79 -20.37 6.70
N PHE A 25 -3.96 -21.28 7.18
CA PHE A 25 -4.32 -22.28 8.19
C PHE A 25 -4.89 -21.60 9.44
N GLY A 26 -4.21 -20.59 9.98
CA GLY A 26 -4.65 -19.80 11.14
C GLY A 26 -5.95 -19.03 10.92
N LEU A 27 -6.19 -18.49 9.72
CA LEU A 27 -7.44 -17.81 9.34
C LEU A 27 -8.59 -18.78 9.02
N THR A 28 -8.30 -20.07 8.84
CA THR A 28 -9.30 -21.11 8.53
C THR A 28 -9.64 -22.01 9.72
N LEU A 29 -8.89 -21.94 10.83
CA LEU A 29 -9.15 -22.75 12.01
C LEU A 29 -10.41 -22.27 12.75
N PRO A 30 -11.34 -23.18 13.11
CA PRO A 30 -12.52 -22.84 13.90
C PRO A 30 -12.10 -22.55 15.36
N SER A 31 -12.30 -21.32 15.81
CA SER A 31 -12.23 -20.98 17.25
C SER A 31 -13.64 -20.72 17.78
N GLU A 32 -14.18 -21.66 18.54
CA GLU A 32 -15.38 -21.44 19.35
C GLU A 32 -15.00 -20.87 20.74
N PRO A 33 -15.83 -20.00 21.37
CA PRO A 33 -17.14 -19.49 20.94
C PRO A 33 -17.05 -18.10 20.28
N THR A 34 -17.97 -17.86 19.35
CA THR A 34 -17.97 -16.80 18.32
C THR A 34 -18.23 -15.38 18.83
N PRO A 35 -17.50 -14.38 18.30
CA PRO A 35 -18.15 -13.40 17.41
C PRO A 35 -17.33 -12.95 16.18
N TYR A 36 -18.05 -12.43 15.17
CA TYR A 36 -17.66 -11.70 13.93
C TYR A 36 -16.68 -12.31 12.92
N PHE A 37 -16.06 -13.47 13.16
CA PHE A 37 -15.36 -14.22 12.11
C PHE A 37 -16.16 -15.46 11.72
N GLN A 38 -16.83 -15.41 10.56
CA GLN A 38 -17.34 -16.64 9.96
C GLN A 38 -16.16 -17.51 9.49
N PRO A 39 -16.10 -18.81 9.83
CA PRO A 39 -15.01 -19.70 9.45
C PRO A 39 -14.92 -19.85 7.93
N GLY A 40 -13.71 -19.77 7.36
CA GLY A 40 -13.46 -19.93 5.92
C GLY A 40 -13.94 -18.79 5.02
N GLY A 41 -14.43 -17.69 5.60
CA GLY A 41 -15.04 -16.56 4.92
C GLY A 41 -14.10 -15.79 4.00
N ALA A 42 -14.68 -15.06 3.05
CA ALA A 42 -14.05 -14.37 1.91
C ALA A 42 -12.70 -13.65 2.17
N LEU A 43 -12.38 -13.23 3.40
CA LEU A 43 -11.06 -12.71 3.79
C LEU A 43 -9.93 -13.73 3.58
N GLY A 44 -10.06 -14.96 4.06
CA GLY A 44 -9.04 -16.00 3.88
C GLY A 44 -8.83 -16.35 2.42
N TRP A 45 -9.93 -16.38 1.65
CA TRP A 45 -9.89 -16.50 0.18
C TRP A 45 -9.10 -15.35 -0.45
N GLY A 46 -9.35 -14.10 -0.03
CA GLY A 46 -8.63 -12.92 -0.51
C GLY A 46 -7.13 -12.99 -0.25
N VAL A 47 -6.72 -13.43 0.95
CA VAL A 47 -5.31 -13.63 1.30
C VAL A 47 -4.68 -14.71 0.41
N LEU A 48 -5.34 -15.85 0.24
CA LEU A 48 -4.87 -16.96 -0.59
C LEU A 48 -4.64 -16.56 -2.05
N VAL A 49 -5.68 -16.03 -2.68
CA VAL A 49 -5.67 -15.71 -4.10
C VAL A 49 -4.67 -14.61 -4.38
N ALA A 50 -4.65 -13.55 -3.57
CA ALA A 50 -3.68 -12.48 -3.73
C ALA A 50 -2.25 -12.99 -3.51
N SER A 51 -1.99 -13.79 -2.48
CA SER A 51 -0.64 -14.32 -2.22
C SER A 51 -0.13 -15.20 -3.36
N GLY A 52 -0.99 -16.05 -3.92
CA GLY A 52 -0.65 -16.86 -5.10
C GLY A 52 -0.35 -16.01 -6.33
N LEU A 53 -1.15 -14.96 -6.58
CA LEU A 53 -0.94 -14.02 -7.68
C LEU A 53 0.32 -13.16 -7.50
N TRP A 54 0.65 -12.78 -6.28
CA TRP A 54 1.89 -12.07 -5.95
C TRP A 54 3.13 -12.95 -6.15
N LEU A 55 3.07 -14.21 -5.71
CA LEU A 55 4.15 -15.18 -5.89
C LEU A 55 4.41 -15.50 -7.35
N THR A 56 3.35 -15.82 -8.09
CA THR A 56 3.43 -16.09 -9.53
C THR A 56 3.86 -14.84 -10.30
N GLY A 57 3.32 -13.66 -9.94
CA GLY A 57 3.72 -12.37 -10.49
C GLY A 57 5.20 -12.08 -10.30
N ALA A 58 5.71 -12.27 -9.07
CA ALA A 58 7.11 -12.12 -8.77
C ALA A 58 7.98 -13.12 -9.54
N PHE A 59 7.53 -14.37 -9.70
CA PHE A 59 8.27 -15.38 -10.48
C PHE A 59 8.36 -14.98 -11.96
N VAL A 60 7.22 -14.65 -12.57
CA VAL A 60 7.16 -14.23 -13.97
C VAL A 60 7.97 -12.95 -14.21
N GLY A 61 7.80 -11.95 -13.35
CA GLY A 61 8.47 -10.66 -13.48
C GLY A 61 9.97 -10.75 -13.28
N SER A 62 10.44 -11.48 -12.26
CA SER A 62 11.86 -11.54 -11.91
C SER A 62 12.66 -12.64 -12.62
N ARG A 63 12.06 -13.81 -12.93
CA ARG A 63 12.75 -14.96 -13.51
C ARG A 63 12.54 -15.10 -15.02
N LEU A 64 11.32 -14.86 -15.48
CA LEU A 64 11.00 -14.96 -16.92
C LEU A 64 11.20 -13.63 -17.64
N HIS A 65 11.55 -12.54 -16.92
CA HIS A 65 11.73 -11.20 -17.46
C HIS A 65 10.49 -10.66 -18.21
N PHE A 66 9.30 -11.13 -17.82
CA PHE A 66 8.03 -10.59 -18.29
C PHE A 66 7.47 -9.67 -17.19
N GLU A 67 8.14 -8.54 -16.96
CA GLU A 67 7.80 -7.60 -15.86
C GLU A 67 6.36 -7.11 -15.92
N TRP A 68 5.85 -6.88 -17.14
CA TRP A 68 4.48 -6.41 -17.33
C TRP A 68 3.46 -7.45 -16.86
N LEU A 69 3.59 -8.70 -17.30
CA LEU A 69 2.68 -9.78 -16.92
C LEU A 69 2.81 -10.09 -15.42
N GLY A 70 4.03 -9.99 -14.89
CA GLY A 70 4.29 -10.06 -13.45
C GLY A 70 3.50 -9.01 -12.67
N ALA A 71 3.49 -7.75 -13.12
CA ALA A 71 2.77 -6.64 -12.48
C ALA A 71 1.24 -6.78 -12.57
N LEU A 72 0.71 -7.40 -13.63
CA LEU A 72 -0.73 -7.58 -13.83
C LEU A 72 -1.35 -8.64 -12.91
N LEU A 73 -0.58 -9.68 -12.55
CA LEU A 73 -1.10 -10.77 -11.74
C LEU A 73 -1.64 -10.29 -10.39
N PRO A 74 -0.91 -9.52 -9.55
CA PRO A 74 -1.44 -8.94 -8.32
C PRO A 74 -2.69 -8.06 -8.51
N MET A 75 -2.74 -7.29 -9.60
CA MET A 75 -3.87 -6.40 -9.90
C MET A 75 -5.15 -7.14 -10.27
N SER A 76 -5.05 -8.41 -10.67
CA SER A 76 -6.22 -9.22 -10.93
C SER A 76 -6.94 -9.66 -9.65
N ALA A 77 -6.28 -9.64 -8.48
CA ALA A 77 -6.88 -10.12 -7.23
C ALA A 77 -8.15 -9.33 -6.81
N PRO A 78 -8.17 -7.98 -6.82
CA PRO A 78 -9.41 -7.23 -6.58
C PRO A 78 -10.52 -7.49 -7.61
N VAL A 79 -10.16 -7.78 -8.87
CA VAL A 79 -11.13 -8.10 -9.93
C VAL A 79 -11.73 -9.48 -9.71
N LEU A 80 -10.91 -10.47 -9.35
CA LEU A 80 -11.39 -11.80 -8.99
C LEU A 80 -12.30 -11.75 -7.77
N ALA A 81 -12.00 -10.91 -6.77
CA ALA A 81 -12.89 -10.72 -5.62
C ALA A 81 -14.28 -10.21 -6.05
N LEU A 82 -14.35 -9.29 -7.02
CA LEU A 82 -15.61 -8.80 -7.58
C LEU A 82 -16.42 -9.86 -8.34
N VAL A 83 -15.74 -10.85 -8.91
CA VAL A 83 -16.40 -11.93 -9.67
C VAL A 83 -16.82 -13.07 -8.74
N PHE A 84 -15.92 -13.52 -7.87
CA PHE A 84 -16.06 -14.78 -7.12
C PHE A 84 -16.45 -14.60 -5.66
N ALA A 85 -16.31 -13.40 -5.08
CA ALA A 85 -16.56 -13.13 -3.66
C ALA A 85 -17.56 -11.97 -3.45
N ARG A 86 -18.61 -11.88 -4.28
CA ARG A 86 -19.57 -10.75 -4.24
C ARG A 86 -20.27 -10.58 -2.89
N GLU A 87 -20.69 -11.68 -2.27
CA GLU A 87 -21.41 -11.68 -0.99
C GLU A 87 -20.49 -11.32 0.20
N GLY A 88 -19.18 -11.49 0.04
CA GLY A 88 -18.15 -11.19 1.04
C GLY A 88 -17.07 -10.23 0.50
N LEU A 89 -17.45 -9.28 -0.35
CA LEU A 89 -16.50 -8.49 -1.14
C LEU A 89 -15.52 -7.69 -0.26
N LEU A 90 -16.03 -6.95 0.73
CA LEU A 90 -15.20 -6.15 1.63
C LEU A 90 -14.19 -7.03 2.41
N PRO A 91 -14.61 -8.12 3.08
CA PRO A 91 -13.68 -9.08 3.69
C PRO A 91 -12.62 -9.61 2.70
N ALA A 92 -13.00 -10.00 1.48
CA ALA A 92 -12.04 -10.44 0.47
C ALA A 92 -11.02 -9.37 0.11
N LEU A 93 -11.47 -8.14 -0.10
CA LEU A 93 -10.60 -6.99 -0.39
C LEU A 93 -9.64 -6.71 0.79
N TRP A 94 -10.07 -6.88 2.04
CA TRP A 94 -9.16 -6.82 3.18
C TRP A 94 -8.09 -7.90 3.13
N GLY A 95 -8.46 -9.14 2.78
CA GLY A 95 -7.50 -10.21 2.56
C GLY A 95 -6.47 -9.89 1.47
N VAL A 96 -6.92 -9.31 0.35
CA VAL A 96 -6.03 -8.84 -0.73
C VAL A 96 -5.08 -7.75 -0.25
N GLY A 97 -5.56 -6.83 0.58
CA GLY A 97 -4.73 -5.80 1.21
C GLY A 97 -3.65 -6.38 2.11
N ILE A 98 -4.02 -7.31 3.01
CA ILE A 98 -3.09 -7.99 3.93
C ILE A 98 -1.99 -8.72 3.15
N ALA A 99 -2.38 -9.50 2.14
CA ALA A 99 -1.43 -10.20 1.28
C ALA A 99 -0.50 -9.21 0.56
N THR A 100 -1.03 -8.11 0.03
CA THR A 100 -0.23 -7.09 -0.64
C THR A 100 0.79 -6.45 0.31
N GLY A 101 0.40 -6.11 1.54
CA GLY A 101 1.32 -5.58 2.54
C GLY A 101 2.42 -6.57 2.94
N LEU A 102 2.04 -7.83 3.18
CA LEU A 102 3.00 -8.90 3.50
C LEU A 102 4.03 -9.09 2.38
N MET A 103 3.54 -9.17 1.13
CA MET A 103 4.38 -9.31 -0.06
C MET A 103 5.26 -8.08 -0.26
N TRP A 104 4.79 -6.88 0.08
CA TRP A 104 5.59 -5.67 -0.02
C TRP A 104 6.81 -5.70 0.90
N VAL A 105 6.64 -6.15 2.15
CA VAL A 105 7.73 -6.24 3.13
C VAL A 105 8.72 -7.36 2.81
N LEU A 106 8.23 -8.47 2.25
CA LEU A 106 9.02 -9.68 2.00
C LEU A 106 9.70 -9.66 0.64
N LEU A 107 9.01 -9.22 -0.42
CA LEU A 107 9.50 -9.18 -1.79
C LEU A 107 10.01 -7.80 -2.22
N GLY A 108 9.79 -6.73 -1.45
CA GLY A 108 10.12 -5.35 -1.83
C GLY A 108 11.58 -5.11 -2.23
N ARG A 109 12.50 -6.02 -1.88
CA ARG A 109 13.90 -5.96 -2.28
C ARG A 109 14.23 -6.80 -3.50
N ALA A 110 13.42 -7.81 -3.82
CA ALA A 110 13.62 -8.73 -4.93
C ALA A 110 12.96 -8.25 -6.22
N TRP A 111 12.01 -7.31 -6.15
CA TRP A 111 11.22 -6.86 -7.29
C TRP A 111 11.17 -5.33 -7.39
N GLN A 112 11.81 -4.77 -8.42
CA GLN A 112 12.07 -3.33 -8.54
C GLN A 112 10.82 -2.46 -8.73
N SER A 113 9.78 -2.96 -9.40
CA SER A 113 8.53 -2.22 -9.63
C SER A 113 7.48 -2.42 -8.54
N LEU A 114 7.85 -3.09 -7.44
CA LEU A 114 6.90 -3.56 -6.45
C LEU A 114 6.14 -2.44 -5.74
N GLU A 115 6.77 -1.29 -5.46
CA GLU A 115 6.08 -0.15 -4.85
C GLU A 115 4.89 0.33 -5.71
N GLY A 116 5.10 0.46 -7.03
CA GLY A 116 4.06 0.86 -7.97
C GLY A 116 2.95 -0.19 -8.09
N VAL A 117 3.31 -1.48 -8.09
CA VAL A 117 2.34 -2.59 -8.16
C VAL A 117 1.51 -2.63 -6.88
N ALA A 118 2.15 -2.55 -5.71
CA ALA A 118 1.46 -2.60 -4.43
C ALA A 118 0.51 -1.41 -4.23
N LEU A 119 0.97 -0.19 -4.51
CA LEU A 119 0.13 1.01 -4.43
C LEU A 119 -1.06 0.93 -5.38
N SER A 120 -0.87 0.41 -6.59
CA SER A 120 -1.94 0.31 -7.58
C SER A 120 -2.94 -0.81 -7.23
N THR A 121 -2.46 -1.96 -6.72
CA THR A 121 -3.33 -3.03 -6.22
C THR A 121 -4.15 -2.56 -5.02
N LEU A 122 -3.54 -1.84 -4.07
CA LEU A 122 -4.24 -1.23 -2.93
C LEU A 122 -5.23 -0.15 -3.38
N ALA A 123 -4.83 0.74 -4.29
CA ALA A 123 -5.72 1.77 -4.82
C ALA A 123 -6.94 1.16 -5.52
N LEU A 124 -6.75 0.11 -6.32
CA LEU A 124 -7.87 -0.60 -6.96
C LEU A 124 -8.75 -1.28 -5.91
N CYS A 125 -8.15 -2.03 -4.99
CA CYS A 125 -8.83 -2.70 -3.90
C CYS A 125 -9.70 -1.74 -3.08
N TRP A 126 -9.16 -0.60 -2.68
CA TRP A 126 -9.85 0.41 -1.89
C TRP A 126 -10.84 1.24 -2.70
N THR A 127 -10.58 1.51 -3.97
CA THR A 127 -11.55 2.17 -4.86
C THR A 127 -12.79 1.29 -5.03
N THR A 128 -12.59 -0.01 -5.24
CA THR A 128 -13.66 -1.00 -5.31
C THR A 128 -14.42 -1.09 -3.97
N GLY A 129 -13.69 -1.11 -2.84
CA GLY A 129 -14.30 -1.08 -1.52
C GLY A 129 -15.15 0.18 -1.31
N LEU A 130 -14.63 1.36 -1.66
CA LEU A 130 -15.31 2.64 -1.49
C LEU A 130 -16.55 2.77 -2.39
N ALA A 131 -16.54 2.13 -3.56
CA ALA A 131 -17.69 2.11 -4.47
C ALA A 131 -18.94 1.49 -3.81
N THR A 132 -18.76 0.51 -2.91
CA THR A 132 -19.89 -0.08 -2.14
C THR A 132 -20.53 0.94 -1.20
N PHE A 133 -19.72 1.77 -0.52
CA PHE A 133 -20.19 2.83 0.37
C PHE A 133 -20.79 4.01 -0.40
N ALA A 134 -20.19 4.38 -1.53
CA ALA A 134 -20.63 5.51 -2.35
C ALA A 134 -21.81 5.18 -3.28
N ARG A 135 -22.26 3.92 -3.34
CA ARG A 135 -23.30 3.42 -4.25
C ARG A 135 -23.02 3.73 -5.72
N VAL A 136 -21.74 3.65 -6.10
CA VAL A 136 -21.25 3.85 -7.48
C VAL A 136 -21.10 2.48 -8.15
N PRO A 137 -21.21 2.35 -9.49
CA PRO A 137 -21.01 1.07 -10.17
C PRO A 137 -19.66 0.44 -9.82
N LEU A 138 -19.68 -0.78 -9.27
CA LEU A 138 -18.47 -1.50 -8.83
C LEU A 138 -17.48 -1.74 -9.98
N TRP A 139 -18.00 -1.91 -11.20
CA TRP A 139 -17.22 -2.11 -12.41
C TRP A 139 -16.46 -0.86 -12.87
N PHE A 140 -16.79 0.33 -12.37
CA PHE A 140 -16.09 1.56 -12.77
C PHE A 140 -14.59 1.50 -12.45
N GLY A 141 -14.24 1.12 -11.22
CA GLY A 141 -12.84 0.96 -10.82
C GLY A 141 -12.12 -0.10 -11.65
N VAL A 142 -12.82 -1.17 -12.03
CA VAL A 142 -12.27 -2.23 -12.89
C VAL A 142 -12.07 -1.76 -14.32
N CYS A 143 -13.02 -1.03 -14.90
CA CYS A 143 -12.87 -0.44 -16.24
C CYS A 143 -11.71 0.54 -16.27
N LEU A 144 -11.58 1.38 -15.24
CA LEU A 144 -10.49 2.34 -15.13
C LEU A 144 -9.13 1.64 -14.96
N ALA A 145 -9.05 0.65 -14.07
CA ALA A 145 -7.86 -0.18 -13.92
C ALA A 145 -7.53 -0.92 -15.22
N GLY A 146 -8.52 -1.50 -15.89
CA GLY A 146 -8.39 -2.19 -17.17
C GLY A 146 -7.87 -1.28 -18.27
N ALA A 147 -8.32 -0.03 -18.32
CA ALA A 147 -7.80 0.96 -19.26
C ALA A 147 -6.33 1.31 -18.98
N GLY A 148 -5.96 1.50 -17.71
CA GLY A 148 -4.57 1.78 -17.32
C GLY A 148 -3.64 0.57 -17.53
N VAL A 149 -4.11 -0.63 -17.23
CA VAL A 149 -3.44 -1.91 -17.47
C VAL A 149 -3.27 -2.18 -18.96
N GLY A 150 -4.32 -1.96 -19.76
CA GLY A 150 -4.27 -2.08 -21.21
C GLY A 150 -3.29 -1.08 -21.81
N ALA A 151 -3.32 0.17 -21.36
CA ALA A 151 -2.36 1.19 -21.76
C ALA A 151 -0.91 0.80 -21.42
N PHE A 152 -0.70 0.24 -20.22
CA PHE A 152 0.60 -0.28 -19.81
C PHE A 152 1.04 -1.46 -20.69
N GLY A 153 0.18 -2.45 -20.94
CA GLY A 153 0.44 -3.56 -21.85
C GLY A 153 0.77 -3.12 -23.27
N ILE A 154 0.03 -2.15 -23.82
CA ILE A 154 0.31 -1.60 -25.15
C ILE A 154 1.65 -0.86 -25.17
N ALA A 155 1.96 -0.09 -24.13
CA ALA A 155 3.28 0.54 -23.98
C ALA A 155 4.40 -0.52 -23.96
N THR A 156 4.16 -1.69 -23.35
CA THR A 156 5.05 -2.86 -23.35
C THR A 156 5.37 -3.41 -24.72
N LEU A 157 4.35 -3.53 -25.56
CA LEU A 157 4.53 -3.96 -26.94
C LEU A 157 5.27 -2.89 -27.77
N LEU A 158 4.98 -1.61 -27.54
CA LEU A 158 5.63 -0.51 -28.26
C LEU A 158 7.12 -0.36 -27.92
N ALA A 159 7.53 -0.51 -26.66
CA ALA A 159 8.95 -0.43 -26.31
C ALA A 159 9.74 -1.60 -26.90
N ARG A 160 9.15 -2.80 -26.97
CA ARG A 160 9.76 -3.96 -27.64
C ARG A 160 9.96 -3.70 -29.14
N ALA A 161 9.10 -2.89 -29.76
CA ALA A 161 9.25 -2.41 -31.12
C ALA A 161 10.19 -1.19 -31.26
N GLY A 162 10.94 -0.83 -30.20
CA GLY A 162 11.88 0.29 -30.20
C GLY A 162 11.25 1.68 -29.97
N ARG A 163 9.93 1.77 -29.82
CA ARG A 163 9.22 3.04 -29.57
C ARG A 163 9.14 3.27 -28.06
N THR A 164 10.16 3.92 -27.52
CA THR A 164 10.24 4.27 -26.09
C THR A 164 10.04 5.77 -25.88
N GLY A 165 9.48 6.15 -24.75
CA GLY A 165 9.30 7.56 -24.41
C GLY A 165 8.07 7.83 -23.56
N TRP A 166 8.22 8.77 -22.62
CA TRP A 166 7.19 9.17 -21.68
C TRP A 166 5.90 9.68 -22.36
N ARG A 167 6.03 10.31 -23.54
CA ARG A 167 4.88 10.85 -24.29
C ARG A 167 3.88 9.75 -24.66
N TYR A 168 4.38 8.58 -25.09
CA TYR A 168 3.53 7.44 -25.42
C TYR A 168 2.80 6.92 -24.19
N SER A 169 3.50 6.78 -23.05
CA SER A 169 2.90 6.38 -21.78
C SER A 169 1.81 7.35 -21.31
N TYR A 170 2.03 8.66 -21.46
CA TYR A 170 1.02 9.68 -21.12
C TYR A 170 -0.23 9.59 -22.00
N VAL A 171 -0.04 9.55 -23.32
CA VAL A 171 -1.15 9.49 -24.27
C VAL A 171 -1.95 8.21 -24.12
N LEU A 172 -1.28 7.06 -23.94
CA LEU A 172 -1.95 5.78 -23.76
C LEU A 172 -2.73 5.73 -22.44
N LEU A 173 -2.09 6.13 -21.33
CA LEU A 173 -2.69 6.03 -20.00
C LEU A 173 -3.88 7.00 -19.86
N PHE A 174 -3.65 8.29 -20.09
CA PHE A 174 -4.70 9.29 -19.94
C PHE A 174 -5.71 9.27 -21.09
N GLY A 175 -5.31 8.84 -22.29
CA GLY A 175 -6.25 8.55 -23.37
C GLY A 175 -7.17 7.39 -23.02
N GLY A 176 -6.66 6.29 -22.47
CA GLY A 176 -7.47 5.18 -21.97
C GLY A 176 -8.44 5.59 -20.86
N PHE A 177 -7.98 6.41 -19.90
CA PHE A 177 -8.85 6.95 -18.85
C PHE A 177 -9.91 7.90 -19.41
N ALA A 178 -9.55 8.77 -20.34
CA ALA A 178 -10.48 9.70 -20.99
C ALA A 178 -11.55 8.94 -21.80
N LEU A 179 -11.16 7.92 -22.57
CA LEU A 179 -12.09 7.05 -23.28
C LEU A 179 -13.05 6.34 -22.32
N THR A 180 -12.54 5.86 -21.18
CA THR A 180 -13.39 5.26 -20.14
C THR A 180 -14.38 6.27 -19.58
N ALA A 181 -13.93 7.49 -19.27
CA ALA A 181 -14.80 8.56 -18.77
C ALA A 181 -15.88 8.98 -19.79
N VAL A 182 -15.52 9.09 -21.07
CA VAL A 182 -16.46 9.37 -22.17
C VAL A 182 -17.45 8.21 -22.34
N GLY A 183 -17.00 6.96 -22.27
CA GLY A 183 -17.87 5.79 -22.32
C GLY A 183 -18.93 5.81 -21.21
N TYR A 184 -18.55 6.14 -19.98
CA TYR A 184 -19.50 6.30 -18.86
C TYR A 184 -20.44 7.49 -19.05
N ARG A 185 -19.96 8.60 -19.66
CA ARG A 185 -20.83 9.74 -20.00
C ARG A 185 -21.88 9.33 -21.04
N LEU A 186 -21.47 8.57 -22.06
CA LEU A 186 -22.37 8.05 -23.10
C LEU A 186 -23.36 7.02 -22.56
N SER A 187 -23.00 6.27 -21.51
CA SER A 187 -23.92 5.36 -20.82
C SER A 187 -24.90 6.06 -19.85
N GLY A 188 -24.96 7.39 -19.87
CA GLY A 188 -25.91 8.18 -19.06
C GLY A 188 -25.43 8.60 -17.68
N SER A 189 -24.13 8.50 -17.36
CA SER A 189 -23.59 9.00 -16.08
C SER A 189 -23.38 10.52 -16.10
N ASP A 190 -23.90 11.22 -15.10
CA ASP A 190 -23.67 12.65 -14.87
C ASP A 190 -22.44 12.99 -14.02
N ALA A 191 -21.73 11.98 -13.53
CA ALA A 191 -20.55 12.19 -12.72
C ALA A 191 -19.39 12.85 -13.51
N PRO A 192 -18.63 13.78 -12.91
CA PRO A 192 -17.57 14.56 -13.55
C PRO A 192 -16.26 13.76 -13.78
N TYR A 193 -16.33 12.53 -14.27
CA TYR A 193 -15.16 11.66 -14.44
C TYR A 193 -14.11 12.25 -15.38
N LEU A 194 -14.53 12.89 -16.47
CA LEU A 194 -13.60 13.53 -17.41
C LEU A 194 -12.82 14.67 -16.74
N GLN A 195 -13.46 15.44 -15.85
CA GLN A 195 -12.79 16.50 -15.09
C GLN A 195 -11.73 15.91 -14.17
N LEU A 196 -12.01 14.78 -13.50
CA LEU A 196 -11.03 14.08 -12.66
C LEU A 196 -9.82 13.59 -13.47
N VAL A 197 -10.05 13.06 -14.68
CA VAL A 197 -8.97 12.64 -15.60
C VAL A 197 -8.11 13.84 -15.98
N LEU A 198 -8.73 14.95 -16.39
CA LEU A 198 -8.01 16.17 -16.80
C LEU A 198 -7.22 16.79 -15.64
N MET A 199 -7.80 16.86 -14.44
CA MET A 199 -7.11 17.34 -13.24
C MET A 199 -5.90 16.48 -12.91
N THR A 200 -6.05 15.14 -13.00
CA THR A 200 -4.97 14.21 -12.73
C THR A 200 -3.86 14.31 -13.79
N LEU A 201 -4.24 14.49 -15.06
CA LEU A 201 -3.31 14.73 -16.16
C LEU A 201 -2.52 16.02 -15.94
N LEU A 202 -3.20 17.13 -15.62
CA LEU A 202 -2.56 18.42 -15.32
C LEU A 202 -1.61 18.32 -14.14
N ALA A 203 -2.01 17.63 -13.07
CA ALA A 203 -1.13 17.40 -11.92
C ALA A 203 0.11 16.59 -12.31
N ALA A 204 -0.06 15.51 -13.09
CA ALA A 204 1.05 14.69 -13.55
C ALA A 204 2.01 15.46 -14.46
N THR A 205 1.50 16.27 -15.40
CA THR A 205 2.34 17.08 -16.29
C THR A 205 3.09 18.18 -15.54
N LEU A 206 2.44 18.87 -14.59
CA LEU A 206 3.08 19.87 -13.74
C LEU A 206 4.15 19.25 -12.84
N ALA A 207 3.84 18.11 -12.20
CA ALA A 207 4.79 17.39 -11.37
C ALA A 207 6.02 16.94 -12.19
N ARG A 208 5.81 16.45 -13.42
CA ARG A 208 6.89 16.15 -14.36
C ARG A 208 7.68 17.39 -14.78
N GLY A 209 7.03 18.53 -14.99
CA GLY A 209 7.72 19.81 -15.27
C GLY A 209 8.70 20.20 -14.17
N LEU A 210 8.42 19.82 -12.93
CA LEU A 210 9.27 20.04 -11.76
C LEU A 210 10.34 18.94 -11.56
N SER A 211 10.39 17.89 -12.39
CA SER A 211 11.33 16.78 -12.22
C SER A 211 12.76 17.08 -12.68
N GLY A 212 12.99 18.19 -13.39
CA GLY A 212 14.29 18.53 -13.95
C GLY A 212 15.42 18.73 -12.93
N HIS A 213 15.08 18.93 -11.65
CA HIS A 213 16.07 19.02 -10.57
C HIS A 213 15.55 18.42 -9.27
N ALA A 214 16.44 17.85 -8.45
CA ALA A 214 16.08 17.16 -7.21
C ALA A 214 15.47 18.07 -6.12
N LEU A 215 15.74 19.38 -6.16
CA LEU A 215 15.10 20.35 -5.27
C LEU A 215 13.68 20.67 -5.75
N TRP A 216 13.50 20.92 -7.04
CA TRP A 216 12.21 21.19 -7.66
C TRP A 216 11.25 19.99 -7.55
N SER A 217 11.77 18.76 -7.65
CA SER A 217 10.95 17.55 -7.51
C SER A 217 10.28 17.47 -6.13
N ARG A 218 10.91 17.98 -5.07
CA ARG A 218 10.32 18.01 -3.72
C ARG A 218 9.07 18.91 -3.67
N TYR A 219 9.11 20.04 -4.37
CA TYR A 219 7.96 20.96 -4.48
C TYR A 219 6.79 20.39 -5.30
N ALA A 220 7.00 19.33 -6.09
CA ALA A 220 5.90 18.63 -6.74
C ALA A 220 4.90 18.02 -5.75
N LEU A 221 5.28 17.84 -4.47
CA LEU A 221 4.33 17.48 -3.42
C LEU A 221 3.16 18.48 -3.34
N LEU A 222 3.40 19.77 -3.55
CA LEU A 222 2.34 20.79 -3.57
C LEU A 222 1.33 20.55 -4.69
N VAL A 223 1.80 20.07 -5.85
CA VAL A 223 0.93 19.71 -6.98
C VAL A 223 0.04 18.53 -6.61
N TRP A 224 0.61 17.52 -5.94
CA TRP A 224 -0.17 16.37 -5.46
C TRP A 224 -1.18 16.76 -4.37
N VAL A 225 -0.81 17.64 -3.43
CA VAL A 225 -1.76 18.20 -2.44
C VAL A 225 -2.85 19.03 -3.13
N GLY A 226 -2.51 19.78 -4.16
CA GLY A 226 -3.48 20.48 -5.02
C GLY A 226 -4.48 19.52 -5.64
N LEU A 227 -4.02 18.44 -6.28
CA LEU A 227 -4.89 17.40 -6.83
C LEU A 227 -5.76 16.74 -5.75
N LEU A 228 -5.22 16.51 -4.56
CA LEU A 228 -5.94 15.91 -3.44
C LEU A 228 -7.15 16.79 -3.06
N SER A 229 -6.88 18.09 -2.87
CA SER A 229 -7.94 19.05 -2.51
C SER A 229 -8.99 19.21 -3.61
N ALA A 230 -8.57 19.29 -4.87
CA ALA A 230 -9.44 19.47 -6.03
C ALA A 230 -10.32 18.24 -6.31
N SER A 231 -9.74 17.04 -6.22
CA SER A 231 -10.45 15.76 -6.41
C SER A 231 -11.45 15.49 -5.28
N PHE A 232 -11.13 15.90 -4.05
CA PHE A 232 -12.04 15.81 -2.92
C PHE A 232 -13.25 16.74 -3.08
N ALA A 233 -13.03 17.97 -3.56
CA ALA A 233 -14.08 18.97 -3.77
C ALA A 233 -15.04 18.59 -4.91
N THR A 234 -14.56 17.95 -5.97
CA THR A 234 -15.35 17.60 -7.17
C THR A 234 -16.34 16.46 -6.93
N MET A 235 -15.98 15.42 -6.16
CA MET A 235 -16.89 14.30 -5.87
C MET A 235 -16.70 13.76 -4.44
N ARG A 236 -17.21 14.48 -3.43
CA ARG A 236 -17.39 14.09 -1.99
C ARG A 236 -16.57 12.86 -1.51
N GLY A 237 -15.26 12.85 -1.74
CA GLY A 237 -14.35 11.75 -1.40
C GLY A 237 -14.26 10.56 -2.37
N PHE A 238 -15.22 10.30 -3.27
CA PHE A 238 -15.05 9.29 -4.33
C PHE A 238 -14.14 9.77 -5.46
N GLY A 239 -14.13 11.06 -5.76
CA GLY A 239 -13.21 11.65 -6.75
C GLY A 239 -11.74 11.39 -6.40
N LEU A 240 -11.41 11.41 -5.10
CA LEU A 240 -10.11 11.03 -4.59
C LEU A 240 -9.75 9.58 -4.94
N ALA A 241 -10.68 8.64 -4.84
CA ALA A 241 -10.42 7.23 -5.15
C ALA A 241 -10.04 7.03 -6.62
N VAL A 242 -10.76 7.70 -7.52
CA VAL A 242 -10.47 7.70 -8.96
C VAL A 242 -9.06 8.28 -9.22
N CYS A 243 -8.75 9.44 -8.63
CA CYS A 243 -7.43 10.06 -8.77
C CYS A 243 -6.32 9.21 -8.13
N ALA A 244 -6.57 8.53 -7.02
CA ALA A 244 -5.62 7.61 -6.38
C ALA A 244 -5.29 6.43 -7.29
N LEU A 245 -6.30 5.81 -7.91
CA LEU A 245 -6.08 4.72 -8.85
C LEU A 245 -5.29 5.19 -10.09
N MET A 246 -5.66 6.33 -10.67
CA MET A 246 -4.95 6.90 -11.83
C MET A 246 -3.50 7.28 -11.50
N THR A 247 -3.25 7.89 -10.34
CA THR A 247 -1.89 8.28 -9.90
C THR A 247 -1.03 7.08 -9.55
N ALA A 248 -1.59 6.04 -8.93
CA ALA A 248 -0.87 4.80 -8.66
C ALA A 248 -0.49 4.07 -9.95
N LEU A 249 -1.43 3.93 -10.90
CA LEU A 249 -1.15 3.34 -12.21
C LEU A 249 -0.13 4.18 -12.99
N HIS A 250 -0.22 5.52 -12.91
CA HIS A 250 0.77 6.40 -13.51
C HIS A 250 2.17 6.17 -12.92
N ALA A 251 2.28 6.08 -11.59
CA ALA A 251 3.55 5.80 -10.92
C ALA A 251 4.10 4.42 -11.31
N LEU A 252 3.23 3.41 -11.43
CA LEU A 252 3.61 2.09 -11.92
C LEU A 252 4.23 2.15 -13.32
N VAL A 253 3.56 2.81 -14.28
CA VAL A 253 4.08 2.94 -15.65
C VAL A 253 5.40 3.71 -15.68
N MET A 254 5.51 4.81 -14.94
CA MET A 254 6.73 5.64 -14.92
C MET A 254 7.90 4.99 -14.17
N SER A 255 7.63 4.05 -13.25
CA SER A 255 8.66 3.28 -12.53
C SER A 255 9.27 2.14 -13.36
N HIS A 256 8.62 1.72 -14.45
CA HIS A 256 9.13 0.64 -15.30
C HIS A 256 10.20 1.18 -16.29
N ARG A 257 11.43 0.68 -16.11
CA ARG A 257 12.62 1.13 -16.86
C ARG A 257 12.61 0.71 -18.33
N GLU A 258 11.86 -0.33 -18.69
CA GLU A 258 11.70 -0.76 -20.08
C GLU A 258 10.99 0.31 -20.96
N PHE A 259 10.10 1.11 -20.35
CA PHE A 259 9.29 2.11 -21.07
C PHE A 259 9.88 3.51 -21.05
N THR A 260 10.35 3.88 -19.87
CA THR A 260 10.72 5.24 -19.55
C THR A 260 11.99 5.22 -18.73
N ARG A 261 13.06 5.80 -19.28
CA ARG A 261 14.26 6.12 -18.50
C ARG A 261 13.91 7.30 -17.58
N THR A 262 13.38 7.00 -16.41
CA THR A 262 13.15 7.96 -15.34
C THR A 262 14.34 7.99 -14.40
N ALA A 263 14.69 9.18 -13.92
CA ALA A 263 15.70 9.32 -12.88
C ALA A 263 15.13 8.88 -11.51
N VAL A 264 15.99 8.53 -10.55
CA VAL A 264 15.57 8.03 -9.22
C VAL A 264 14.69 9.04 -8.46
N HIS A 265 15.01 10.34 -8.56
CA HIS A 265 14.19 11.40 -7.95
C HIS A 265 12.84 11.58 -8.66
N GLU A 266 12.78 11.27 -9.96
CA GLU A 266 11.57 11.33 -10.75
C GLU A 266 10.63 10.16 -10.42
N THR A 267 11.17 8.95 -10.21
CA THR A 267 10.39 7.81 -9.72
C THR A 267 9.85 8.05 -8.30
N ALA A 268 10.66 8.65 -7.42
CA ALA A 268 10.23 9.00 -6.06
C ALA A 268 9.09 10.04 -6.06
N LEU A 269 9.14 11.01 -6.98
CA LEU A 269 8.10 12.03 -7.16
C LEU A 269 6.74 11.41 -7.51
N TYR A 270 6.70 10.46 -8.45
CA TYR A 270 5.45 9.78 -8.79
C TYR A 270 5.01 8.83 -7.66
N GLY A 271 5.97 8.13 -7.03
CA GLY A 271 5.71 7.26 -5.89
C GLY A 271 5.07 7.99 -4.70
N VAL A 272 5.53 9.20 -4.39
CA VAL A 272 4.92 10.03 -3.33
C VAL A 272 3.51 10.48 -3.67
N GLY A 273 3.25 10.87 -4.91
CA GLY A 273 1.89 11.22 -5.33
C GLY A 273 0.93 10.05 -5.15
N ALA A 274 1.34 8.86 -5.62
CA ALA A 274 0.58 7.63 -5.46
C ALA A 274 0.40 7.25 -3.98
N LEU A 275 1.46 7.34 -3.17
CA LEU A 275 1.38 7.08 -1.73
C LEU A 275 0.39 8.00 -1.05
N LEU A 276 0.51 9.31 -1.27
CA LEU A 276 -0.36 10.33 -0.67
C LEU A 276 -1.84 10.02 -0.95
N MET A 277 -2.19 9.86 -2.23
CA MET A 277 -3.57 9.63 -2.65
C MET A 277 -4.12 8.30 -2.11
N THR A 278 -3.34 7.23 -2.20
CA THR A 278 -3.73 5.90 -1.71
C THR A 278 -3.88 5.91 -0.18
N THR A 279 -2.99 6.58 0.55
CA THR A 279 -3.12 6.72 2.02
C THR A 279 -4.41 7.42 2.41
N VAL A 280 -4.72 8.56 1.77
CA VAL A 280 -5.93 9.31 2.09
C VAL A 280 -7.19 8.56 1.66
N LEU A 281 -7.13 7.79 0.57
CA LEU A 281 -8.19 6.86 0.17
C LEU A 281 -8.44 5.79 1.26
N GLY A 282 -7.39 5.13 1.75
CA GLY A 282 -7.50 4.16 2.84
C GLY A 282 -7.97 4.79 4.15
N PHE A 283 -7.49 5.99 4.48
CA PHE A 283 -7.97 6.75 5.64
C PHE A 283 -9.46 7.12 5.51
N ARG A 284 -9.91 7.46 4.30
CA ARG A 284 -11.33 7.73 4.03
C ARG A 284 -12.17 6.48 4.30
N LEU A 285 -11.74 5.31 3.81
CA LEU A 285 -12.39 4.04 4.13
C LEU A 285 -12.43 3.80 5.65
N PHE A 286 -11.32 4.03 6.34
CA PHE A 286 -11.24 3.90 7.80
C PHE A 286 -12.30 4.77 8.49
N THR A 287 -12.43 6.06 8.13
CA THR A 287 -13.43 6.95 8.74
C THR A 287 -14.88 6.58 8.40
N LEU A 288 -15.12 5.85 7.31
CA LEU A 288 -16.45 5.35 6.95
C LEU A 288 -16.78 4.04 7.67
N SER A 289 -15.78 3.17 7.85
CA SER A 289 -15.92 1.92 8.59
C SER A 289 -16.02 2.13 10.11
N TYR A 290 -15.34 3.15 10.64
CA TYR A 290 -15.29 3.49 12.05
C TYR A 290 -15.72 4.95 12.25
N PRO A 291 -17.03 5.22 12.42
CA PRO A 291 -17.53 6.58 12.52
C PRO A 291 -17.06 7.24 13.83
N LEU A 292 -15.96 7.99 13.75
CA LEU A 292 -15.41 8.76 14.86
C LEU A 292 -16.46 9.77 15.37
N ARG A 293 -16.79 9.72 16.67
CA ARG A 293 -17.63 10.74 17.32
C ARG A 293 -16.97 12.11 17.23
N ALA A 294 -17.74 13.13 16.87
CA ALA A 294 -17.26 14.51 16.77
C ALA A 294 -16.66 14.99 18.12
N PRO A 295 -15.56 15.78 18.11
CA PRO A 295 -14.77 16.21 16.95
C PRO A 295 -14.00 15.05 16.30
N ARG A 296 -14.13 14.93 14.97
CA ARG A 296 -13.61 13.81 14.17
C ARG A 296 -12.09 13.93 14.04
N ALA A 297 -11.33 12.93 14.52
CA ALA A 297 -9.87 12.84 14.37
C ALA A 297 -9.12 14.15 14.66
N ASP A 298 -9.50 14.84 15.74
CA ASP A 298 -8.84 16.09 16.14
C ASP A 298 -7.38 15.82 16.53
N LEU A 299 -6.43 16.39 15.79
CA LEU A 299 -4.99 16.21 16.06
C LEU A 299 -4.59 16.82 17.41
N TYR A 300 -5.35 17.78 17.93
CA TYR A 300 -5.11 18.39 19.24
C TYR A 300 -5.60 17.51 20.40
N GLY A 301 -6.33 16.43 20.11
CA GLY A 301 -6.63 15.42 21.10
C GLY A 301 -5.36 14.75 21.61
N TYR A 302 -5.26 14.54 22.93
CA TYR A 302 -4.07 13.95 23.54
C TYR A 302 -3.70 12.58 22.91
N PHE A 303 -4.68 11.68 22.74
CA PHE A 303 -4.42 10.33 22.22
C PHE A 303 -4.10 10.30 20.72
N THR A 304 -4.69 11.20 19.93
CA THR A 304 -4.40 11.38 18.50
C THR A 304 -2.99 11.94 18.30
N LEU A 305 -2.62 12.96 19.08
CA LEU A 305 -1.28 13.56 19.02
C LEU A 305 -0.19 12.58 19.42
N VAL A 306 -0.37 11.84 20.52
CA VAL A 306 0.62 10.85 20.97
C VAL A 306 0.82 9.77 19.91
N ALA A 307 -0.26 9.22 19.36
CA ALA A 307 -0.17 8.22 18.30
C ALA A 307 0.48 8.77 17.02
N PHE A 308 0.20 10.01 16.66
CA PHE A 308 0.84 10.72 15.55
C PHE A 308 2.36 10.81 15.75
N LEU A 309 2.82 11.26 16.92
CA LEU A 309 4.25 11.38 17.22
C LEU A 309 4.95 10.02 17.25
N ILE A 310 4.30 9.00 17.81
CA ILE A 310 4.82 7.63 17.83
C ILE A 310 4.99 7.11 16.40
N ALA A 311 4.03 7.32 15.51
CA ALA A 311 4.17 6.91 14.11
C ALA A 311 5.27 7.69 13.39
N LEU A 312 5.30 9.02 13.58
CA LEU A 312 6.24 9.92 12.91
C LEU A 312 7.71 9.54 13.21
N VAL A 313 8.03 9.37 14.49
CA VAL A 313 9.39 9.05 14.95
C VAL A 313 9.65 7.55 14.87
N GLY A 314 8.70 6.73 15.34
CA GLY A 314 8.85 5.28 15.43
C GLY A 314 9.05 4.62 14.08
N LEU A 315 8.34 5.02 13.03
CA LEU A 315 8.56 4.49 11.69
C LEU A 315 9.90 4.91 11.10
N GLY A 316 10.38 6.12 11.42
CA GLY A 316 11.72 6.57 11.03
C GLY A 316 12.82 5.70 11.66
N VAL A 317 12.72 5.44 12.96
CA VAL A 317 13.65 4.56 13.69
C VAL A 317 13.59 3.13 13.15
N LEU A 318 12.38 2.59 12.96
CA LEU A 318 12.18 1.23 12.46
C LEU A 318 12.71 1.06 11.03
N ALA A 319 12.46 2.05 10.16
CA ALA A 319 12.99 2.06 8.81
C ALA A 319 14.52 2.19 8.78
N LEU A 320 15.09 3.02 9.66
CA LEU A 320 16.55 3.14 9.78
C LEU A 320 17.17 1.80 10.18
N TRP A 321 16.66 1.16 11.23
CA TRP A 321 17.11 -0.16 11.66
C TRP A 321 16.97 -1.22 10.55
N TRP A 322 15.83 -1.24 9.85
CA TRP A 322 15.58 -2.17 8.76
C TRP A 322 16.55 -1.95 7.57
N SER A 323 16.93 -0.69 7.31
CA SER A 323 17.78 -0.29 6.20
C SER A 323 19.29 -0.56 6.41
N GLN A 324 19.75 -0.79 7.64
CA GLN A 324 21.18 -0.87 7.98
C GLN A 324 21.99 -1.91 7.20
N ARG A 325 21.35 -3.00 6.75
CA ARG A 325 21.99 -4.05 5.93
C ARG A 325 21.59 -4.00 4.45
N GLY A 326 20.85 -2.98 4.05
CA GLY A 326 20.37 -2.79 2.68
C GLY A 326 19.71 -4.04 2.11
N GLU A 327 20.10 -4.41 0.89
CA GLU A 327 19.58 -5.61 0.20
C GLU A 327 19.96 -6.93 0.90
N ARG A 328 20.99 -6.95 1.74
CA ARG A 328 21.47 -8.15 2.49
C ARG A 328 20.77 -8.34 3.85
N SER A 329 19.77 -7.54 4.18
CA SER A 329 18.98 -7.71 5.41
C SER A 329 18.35 -9.11 5.49
N PRO A 330 18.51 -9.87 6.58
CA PRO A 330 17.86 -11.17 6.72
C PRO A 330 16.33 -11.06 6.78
N LEU A 331 15.63 -12.14 6.41
CA LEU A 331 14.17 -12.22 6.34
C LEU A 331 13.47 -11.85 7.66
N TRP A 332 14.03 -12.30 8.78
CA TRP A 332 13.47 -12.05 10.11
C TRP A 332 13.40 -10.55 10.43
N ARG A 333 14.32 -9.71 9.91
CA ARG A 333 14.26 -8.25 10.11
C ARG A 333 13.09 -7.62 9.36
N SER A 334 12.82 -8.08 8.14
CA SER A 334 11.62 -7.68 7.40
C SER A 334 10.35 -8.05 8.16
N LEU A 335 10.27 -9.29 8.67
CA LEU A 335 9.12 -9.76 9.43
C LEU A 335 8.91 -8.95 10.71
N LEU A 336 9.96 -8.66 11.49
CA LEU A 336 9.85 -7.84 12.69
C LEU A 336 9.48 -6.38 12.39
N ALA A 337 10.06 -5.78 11.35
CA ALA A 337 9.69 -4.43 10.94
C ALA A 337 8.21 -4.37 10.52
N GLY A 338 7.75 -5.34 9.72
CA GLY A 338 6.35 -5.44 9.34
C GLY A 338 5.42 -5.70 10.53
N PHE A 339 5.83 -6.57 11.47
CA PHE A 339 5.09 -6.84 12.70
C PHE A 339 4.90 -5.57 13.52
N TRP A 340 5.96 -4.82 13.84
CA TRP A 340 5.83 -3.61 14.66
C TRP A 340 5.06 -2.49 13.96
N ALA A 341 5.28 -2.30 12.66
CA ALA A 341 4.52 -1.31 11.89
C ALA A 341 3.02 -1.60 11.83
N SER A 342 2.62 -2.87 11.94
CA SER A 342 1.24 -3.30 11.84
C SER A 342 0.56 -3.51 13.21
N ALA A 343 1.31 -3.97 14.21
CA ALA A 343 0.85 -4.15 15.59
C ALA A 343 0.70 -2.80 16.33
N ALA A 344 1.59 -1.83 16.09
CA ALA A 344 1.56 -0.54 16.78
C ALA A 344 0.21 0.19 16.68
N PRO A 345 -0.41 0.40 15.50
CA PRO A 345 -1.69 1.08 15.45
C PRO A 345 -2.85 0.26 16.04
N LEU A 346 -2.81 -1.07 15.98
CA LEU A 346 -3.80 -1.94 16.64
C LEU A 346 -3.69 -1.84 18.17
N ALA A 347 -2.47 -1.87 18.70
CA ALA A 347 -2.18 -1.68 20.11
C ALA A 347 -2.65 -0.31 20.61
N LEU A 348 -2.34 0.76 19.87
CA LEU A 348 -2.80 2.11 20.19
C LEU A 348 -4.32 2.22 20.16
N THR A 349 -4.97 1.53 19.23
CA THR A 349 -6.43 1.44 19.17
C THR A 349 -7.00 0.74 20.42
N ALA A 350 -6.41 -0.37 20.82
CA ALA A 350 -6.83 -1.13 22.01
C ALA A 350 -6.59 -0.40 23.34
N ILE A 351 -5.52 0.39 23.44
CA ILE A 351 -5.19 1.12 24.68
C ILE A 351 -6.03 2.40 24.78
N PHE A 352 -6.16 3.15 23.68
CA PHE A 352 -6.70 4.51 23.71
C PHE A 352 -8.04 4.68 23.02
N SER A 353 -8.20 4.17 21.80
CA SER A 353 -9.41 4.14 20.94
C SER A 353 -9.03 4.27 19.46
N GLU A 354 -10.00 4.15 18.56
CA GLU A 354 -9.90 4.37 17.11
C GLU A 354 -9.31 5.73 16.73
N ARG A 355 -9.43 6.73 17.62
CA ARG A 355 -8.80 8.05 17.44
C ARG A 355 -7.27 7.94 17.40
N ALA A 356 -6.68 7.05 18.19
CA ALA A 356 -5.24 6.82 18.16
C ALA A 356 -4.81 6.14 16.85
N ALA A 357 -5.61 5.23 16.29
CA ALA A 357 -5.37 4.70 14.94
C ALA A 357 -5.37 5.82 13.88
N ALA A 358 -6.32 6.74 13.96
CA ALA A 358 -6.36 7.90 13.06
C ALA A 358 -5.09 8.76 13.18
N GLY A 359 -4.66 9.08 14.41
CA GLY A 359 -3.41 9.80 14.67
C GLY A 359 -2.19 9.06 14.10
N TRP A 360 -2.09 7.75 14.32
CA TRP A 360 -1.00 6.92 13.81
C TRP A 360 -0.94 6.95 12.28
N THR A 361 -2.07 6.80 11.58
CA THR A 361 -2.10 6.82 10.10
C THR A 361 -1.66 8.17 9.53
N ALA A 362 -2.06 9.28 10.15
CA ALA A 362 -1.61 10.62 9.78
C ALA A 362 -0.11 10.80 10.04
N GLY A 363 0.40 10.31 11.17
CA GLY A 363 1.82 10.35 11.51
C GLY A 363 2.67 9.48 10.58
N ALA A 364 2.14 8.33 10.14
CA ALA A 364 2.79 7.44 9.20
C ALA A 364 2.93 8.06 7.81
N LEU A 365 1.88 8.72 7.32
CA LEU A 365 1.95 9.55 6.12
C LEU A 365 2.97 10.69 6.31
N GLY A 366 2.94 11.37 7.46
CA GLY A 366 3.87 12.43 7.81
C GLY A 366 5.34 11.97 7.76
N ALA A 367 5.64 10.77 8.27
CA ALA A 367 6.98 10.18 8.22
C ALA A 367 7.46 9.96 6.78
N ALA A 368 6.60 9.38 5.92
CA ALA A 368 6.95 9.13 4.53
C ALA A 368 7.15 10.43 3.74
N LEU A 369 6.24 11.40 3.89
CA LEU A 369 6.34 12.71 3.23
C LEU A 369 7.57 13.48 3.71
N SER A 370 7.88 13.44 5.01
CA SER A 370 9.08 14.07 5.56
C SER A 370 10.34 13.44 4.96
N ALA A 371 10.42 12.11 4.91
CA ALA A 371 11.55 11.41 4.31
C ALA A 371 11.75 11.81 2.84
N TYR A 372 10.67 11.95 2.07
CA TYR A 372 10.73 12.46 0.71
C TYR A 372 11.23 13.92 0.62
N LEU A 373 10.64 14.82 1.41
CA LEU A 373 10.98 16.24 1.39
C LEU A 373 12.43 16.51 1.77
N TYR A 374 13.00 15.73 2.69
CA TYR A 374 14.41 15.83 3.06
C TYR A 374 15.35 15.06 2.10
N GLY A 375 14.81 14.36 1.09
CA GLY A 375 15.60 13.56 0.15
C GLY A 375 16.28 12.37 0.82
N ASN A 376 15.67 11.82 1.85
CA ASN A 376 16.21 10.72 2.63
C ASN A 376 16.01 9.39 1.88
N ARG A 377 17.08 8.59 1.77
CA ARG A 377 17.03 7.23 1.20
C ARG A 377 16.10 6.29 1.97
N LEU A 378 15.77 6.63 3.22
CA LEU A 378 14.78 5.91 4.03
C LEU A 378 13.36 5.93 3.46
N PHE A 379 13.05 6.83 2.52
CA PHE A 379 11.72 6.92 1.91
C PHE A 379 11.19 5.54 1.45
N HIS A 380 12.00 4.79 0.69
CA HIS A 380 11.65 3.47 0.17
C HIS A 380 11.39 2.42 1.27
N TRP A 381 11.95 2.62 2.46
CA TRP A 381 11.77 1.73 3.61
C TRP A 381 10.56 2.14 4.44
N ILE A 382 10.25 3.43 4.53
CA ILE A 382 9.10 3.94 5.29
C ILE A 382 7.79 3.70 4.55
N VAL A 383 7.78 3.82 3.22
CA VAL A 383 6.61 3.61 2.36
C VAL A 383 5.84 2.31 2.69
N PRO A 384 6.44 1.11 2.62
CA PRO A 384 5.72 -0.12 2.95
C PRO A 384 5.25 -0.17 4.41
N LEU A 385 6.08 0.29 5.37
CA LEU A 385 5.73 0.28 6.79
C LEU A 385 4.54 1.20 7.10
N SER A 386 4.49 2.36 6.45
CA SER A 386 3.39 3.32 6.61
C SER A 386 2.04 2.74 6.14
N MET A 387 2.07 1.91 5.09
CA MET A 387 0.89 1.27 4.53
C MET A 387 0.40 0.08 5.35
N LEU A 388 1.31 -0.73 5.90
CA LEU A 388 0.95 -1.93 6.67
C LEU A 388 0.00 -1.66 7.83
N GLY A 389 0.26 -0.61 8.59
CA GLY A 389 -0.60 -0.26 9.71
C GLY A 389 -2.01 0.10 9.25
N LEU A 390 -2.15 0.89 8.18
CA LEU A 390 -3.45 1.21 7.60
C LEU A 390 -4.17 -0.04 7.05
N ILE A 391 -3.43 -0.92 6.37
CA ILE A 391 -3.94 -2.19 5.82
C ILE A 391 -4.53 -3.08 6.92
N LEU A 392 -3.87 -3.20 8.09
CA LEU A 392 -4.38 -4.05 9.18
C LEU A 392 -5.45 -3.38 10.04
N VAL A 393 -5.36 -2.07 10.26
CA VAL A 393 -6.36 -1.33 11.05
C VAL A 393 -7.73 -1.33 10.39
N LEU A 394 -7.78 -1.32 9.05
CA LEU A 394 -9.05 -1.36 8.31
C LEU A 394 -9.92 -2.57 8.68
N PRO A 395 -9.44 -3.83 8.59
CA PRO A 395 -10.22 -5.00 8.99
C PRO A 395 -10.26 -5.27 10.50
N LEU A 396 -9.20 -4.93 11.25
CA LEU A 396 -9.05 -5.36 12.66
C LEU A 396 -9.32 -4.24 13.68
N GLY A 397 -9.59 -3.02 13.23
CA GLY A 397 -9.82 -1.85 14.08
C GLY A 397 -10.99 -2.04 15.06
N SER A 398 -12.09 -2.68 14.64
CA SER A 398 -13.23 -2.97 15.52
C SER A 398 -12.86 -3.89 16.68
N LEU A 399 -12.06 -4.92 16.40
CA LEU A 399 -11.62 -5.89 17.41
C LEU A 399 -10.67 -5.25 18.41
N ALA A 400 -9.83 -4.34 17.94
CA ALA A 400 -9.00 -3.56 18.85
C ALA A 400 -9.86 -2.57 19.67
N ALA A 401 -10.87 -1.95 19.05
CA ALA A 401 -11.76 -1.02 19.74
C ALA A 401 -12.59 -1.68 20.85
N THR A 402 -13.03 -2.94 20.69
CA THR A 402 -13.75 -3.64 21.77
C THR A 402 -12.90 -3.82 23.02
N VAL A 403 -11.57 -3.95 22.88
CA VAL A 403 -10.63 -3.98 24.01
C VAL A 403 -10.52 -2.60 24.69
N ALA A 404 -10.66 -1.51 23.92
CA ALA A 404 -10.62 -0.15 24.46
C ALA A 404 -11.79 0.15 25.41
N ASP A 405 -12.95 -0.48 25.17
CA ASP A 405 -14.14 -0.39 26.01
C ASP A 405 -14.07 -1.25 27.28
N MET A 406 -13.03 -2.10 27.42
CA MET A 406 -12.84 -2.94 28.60
C MET A 406 -12.27 -2.18 29.81
N SER A 407 -12.26 -2.86 30.96
CA SER A 407 -11.75 -2.32 32.21
C SER A 407 -10.32 -1.76 32.08
N ARG A 408 -9.99 -0.75 32.89
CA ARG A 408 -8.64 -0.14 32.90
C ARG A 408 -7.55 -1.18 33.19
N ALA A 409 -7.84 -2.19 34.01
CA ALA A 409 -6.91 -3.27 34.32
C ALA A 409 -6.53 -4.08 33.08
N THR A 410 -7.50 -4.42 32.23
CA THR A 410 -7.28 -5.14 30.97
C THR A 410 -6.41 -4.33 30.01
N ARG A 411 -6.68 -3.02 29.87
CA ARG A 411 -5.89 -2.12 29.02
C ARG A 411 -4.46 -1.95 29.51
N VAL A 412 -4.26 -1.83 30.83
CA VAL A 412 -2.92 -1.81 31.43
C VAL A 412 -2.21 -3.14 31.21
N GLY A 413 -2.90 -4.28 31.34
CA GLY A 413 -2.36 -5.61 31.04
C GLY A 413 -1.87 -5.72 29.59
N VAL A 414 -2.64 -5.21 28.62
CA VAL A 414 -2.23 -5.14 27.20
C VAL A 414 -0.99 -4.27 27.04
N ALA A 415 -0.95 -3.09 27.67
CA ALA A 415 0.20 -2.19 27.60
C ALA A 415 1.47 -2.81 28.22
N VAL A 416 1.34 -3.52 29.34
CA VAL A 416 2.45 -4.26 29.98
C VAL A 416 2.92 -5.39 29.08
N GLY A 417 2.00 -6.19 28.53
CA GLY A 417 2.34 -7.26 27.59
C GLY A 417 3.09 -6.76 26.35
N LEU A 418 2.65 -5.65 25.77
CA LEU A 418 3.34 -4.97 24.67
C LEU A 418 4.74 -4.49 25.07
N SER A 419 4.87 -3.90 26.26
CA SER A 419 6.16 -3.42 26.77
C SER A 419 7.14 -4.58 26.98
N VAL A 420 6.67 -5.70 27.51
CA VAL A 420 7.46 -6.93 27.66
C VAL A 420 7.86 -7.50 26.30
N ALA A 421 6.93 -7.58 25.33
CA ALA A 421 7.23 -8.05 23.98
C ALA A 421 8.27 -7.14 23.28
N LEU A 422 8.19 -5.83 23.48
CA LEU A 422 9.14 -4.86 22.95
C LEU A 422 10.52 -5.03 23.60
N ALA A 423 10.58 -5.23 24.92
CA ALA A 423 11.80 -5.53 25.65
C ALA A 423 12.45 -6.85 25.20
N ILE A 424 11.66 -7.93 25.06
CA ILE A 424 12.14 -9.21 24.53
C ILE A 424 12.67 -9.03 23.12
N THR A 425 11.95 -8.30 22.26
CA THR A 425 12.41 -8.03 20.89
C THR A 425 13.74 -7.29 20.92
N ALA A 426 13.86 -6.23 21.73
CA ALA A 426 15.11 -5.47 21.87
C ALA A 426 16.27 -6.35 22.36
N ILE A 427 16.04 -7.25 23.32
CA ILE A 427 17.06 -8.20 23.80
C ILE A 427 17.50 -9.14 22.67
N VAL A 428 16.54 -9.75 21.96
CA VAL A 428 16.83 -10.65 20.83
C VAL A 428 17.60 -9.92 19.73
N LEU A 429 17.26 -8.66 19.46
CA LEU A 429 17.99 -7.83 18.50
C LEU A 429 19.45 -7.63 18.91
N VAL A 430 19.70 -7.26 20.17
CA VAL A 430 21.06 -7.03 20.69
C VAL A 430 21.89 -8.32 20.63
N VAL A 431 21.31 -9.47 20.97
CA VAL A 431 22.00 -10.76 20.91
C VAL A 431 22.30 -11.15 19.46
N ALA A 432 21.30 -11.10 18.58
CA ALA A 432 21.44 -11.48 17.18
C ALA A 432 22.42 -10.56 16.40
N GLU A 433 22.57 -9.30 16.81
CA GLU A 433 23.54 -8.39 16.21
C GLU A 433 24.97 -8.64 16.69
N ARG A 434 25.15 -9.10 17.94
CA ARG A 434 26.47 -9.51 18.46
C ARG A 434 27.00 -10.77 17.77
N ASP A 435 26.16 -11.79 17.60
CA ASP A 435 26.59 -13.06 17.01
C ASP A 435 26.99 -12.92 15.54
N VAL A 436 26.35 -12.02 14.80
CA VAL A 436 26.72 -11.76 13.39
C VAL A 436 27.97 -10.89 13.29
N GLY A 437 28.19 -9.97 14.23
CA GLY A 437 29.44 -9.19 14.26
C GLY A 437 30.69 -10.06 14.44
N MET A 438 30.59 -11.16 15.19
CA MET A 438 31.70 -12.11 15.36
C MET A 438 31.91 -13.03 14.16
N GLN A 439 30.97 -13.13 13.22
CA GLN A 439 31.12 -13.92 11.99
C GLN A 439 31.75 -13.14 10.84
N ASP A 440 31.65 -11.81 10.82
CA ASP A 440 32.28 -10.96 9.79
C ASP A 440 33.76 -10.62 10.13
N GLU A 441 34.26 -10.97 11.32
CA GLU A 441 35.66 -10.80 11.76
C GLU A 441 36.55 -12.04 11.53
N HIS A 442 36.00 -13.11 10.94
CA HIS A 442 36.70 -14.32 10.53
C HIS A 442 36.56 -14.57 9.03
#